data_AF-A0A1H3KMS7-F1
#
_entry.id   AF-A0A1H3KMS7-F1
#
_cell.length_a   1.000
_cell.length_b   1.000
_cell.length_c   1.000
_cell.angle_alpha   90.00
_cell.angle_beta   90.00
_cell.angle_gamma   90.00
#
_symmetry.space_group_name_H-M   'P 1'
#
loop_
_entity.id
_entity.type
_entity.pdbx_description
1 polymer ?
#
loop_
_entity_poly.entity_id
_entity_poly.type
_entity_poly.pdbx_seq_one_letter_code
_entity_poly.pdbx_strand_id
1 'polypeptide(L)'
;MATVEELIKANIEPIPKYRLMRDVLKLKTDNIELIDAKSEVLQTKWVKEIVNLQWDDGSWGQFHSMSQLSSSVMTTEYALRRLLILGLDKNDEPIKKAFEYMEKYLLRELDLRDYKEKNTIGIY
;
A
#
# COMPACT_ATOMS: atom_id res chain seq x y z
N MET A 1 29.29 11.51 11.41
CA MET A 1 28.14 11.03 10.60
C MET A 1 27.94 9.58 10.99
N ALA A 2 26.76 9.19 11.46
CA ALA A 2 26.50 7.80 11.83
C ALA A 2 26.31 6.95 10.56
N THR A 3 26.79 5.71 10.56
CA THR A 3 26.58 4.77 9.44
C THR A 3 25.24 4.04 9.57
N VAL A 4 24.79 3.39 8.50
CA VAL A 4 23.52 2.63 8.51
C VAL A 4 23.60 1.46 9.48
N GLU A 5 24.76 0.80 9.56
CA GLU A 5 25.00 -0.33 10.46
C GLU A 5 24.95 0.11 11.93
N GLU A 6 25.45 1.31 12.25
CA GLU A 6 25.35 1.90 13.58
C GLU A 6 23.90 2.22 13.96
N LEU A 7 23.12 2.75 13.01
CA LEU A 7 21.70 3.03 13.22
C LEU A 7 20.88 1.77 13.45
N ILE A 8 21.13 0.69 12.69
CA ILE A 8 20.43 -0.58 12.87
C ILE A 8 20.73 -1.18 14.26
N LYS A 9 21.97 -1.07 14.72
CA LYS A 9 22.36 -1.52 16.07
C LYS A 9 21.73 -0.69 17.20
N ALA A 10 21.30 0.53 16.90
CA ALA A 10 20.66 1.44 17.87
C ALA A 10 19.18 1.14 18.15
N ASN A 11 18.65 -0.01 17.71
CA ASN A 11 17.27 -0.45 17.92
C ASN A 11 16.23 0.57 17.41
N ILE A 12 16.41 1.00 16.16
CA ILE A 12 15.49 1.89 15.45
C ILE A 12 14.13 1.23 15.18
N GLU A 13 13.09 2.06 15.04
CA GLU A 13 11.72 1.63 14.76
C GLU A 13 11.63 0.70 13.52
N PRO A 14 10.66 -0.24 13.48
CA PRO A 14 10.60 -1.28 12.44
C PRO A 14 10.59 -0.77 11.00
N ILE A 15 9.85 0.31 10.72
CA ILE A 15 9.71 0.85 9.36
C ILE A 15 11.04 1.45 8.86
N PRO A 16 11.67 2.42 9.55
CA PRO A 16 13.01 2.89 9.19
C PRO A 16 14.04 1.76 9.08
N LYS A 17 14.03 0.80 10.01
CA LYS A 17 14.94 -0.37 10.02
C LYS A 17 14.85 -1.14 8.72
N TYR A 18 13.65 -1.62 8.39
CA TYR A 18 13.39 -2.36 7.16
C TYR A 18 13.74 -1.55 5.91
N ARG A 19 13.39 -0.27 5.87
CA ARG A 19 13.69 0.61 4.73
C ARG A 19 15.18 0.79 4.50
N LEU A 20 15.97 0.98 5.55
CA LEU A 20 17.42 1.07 5.44
C LEU A 20 18.01 -0.24 4.91
N MET A 21 17.56 -1.37 5.45
CA MET A 21 18.02 -2.70 5.02
C MET A 21 17.68 -2.99 3.54
N ARG A 22 16.48 -2.63 3.10
CA ARG A 22 16.01 -2.87 1.72
C ARG A 22 16.57 -1.87 0.71
N ASP A 23 16.42 -0.57 1.00
CA ASP A 23 16.64 0.49 0.01
C ASP A 23 18.09 0.98 -0.01
N VAL A 24 18.77 0.94 1.14
CA VAL A 24 20.15 1.45 1.28
C VAL A 24 21.16 0.31 1.25
N LEU A 25 21.03 -0.68 2.13
CA LEU A 25 21.92 -1.84 2.17
C LEU A 25 21.65 -2.83 1.03
N LYS A 26 20.46 -2.79 0.44
CA LYS A 26 20.05 -3.67 -0.68
C LYS A 26 20.29 -5.14 -0.37
N LEU A 27 19.95 -5.54 0.86
CA LEU A 27 20.03 -6.93 1.27
C LEU A 27 19.18 -7.80 0.33
N LYS A 28 19.65 -9.04 0.11
CA LYS A 28 18.91 -10.00 -0.71
C LYS A 28 17.58 -10.37 -0.03
N THR A 29 16.59 -10.71 -0.84
CA THR A 29 15.24 -11.06 -0.37
C THR A 29 15.18 -12.34 0.45
N ASP A 30 16.19 -13.20 0.35
CA ASP A 30 16.36 -14.43 1.14
C ASP A 30 17.13 -14.19 2.46
N ASN A 31 17.55 -12.95 2.73
CA ASN A 31 18.20 -12.59 3.98
C ASN A 31 17.20 -12.66 5.15
N ILE A 32 17.51 -13.48 6.16
CA ILE A 32 16.65 -13.73 7.31
C ILE A 32 16.33 -12.44 8.08
N GLU A 33 17.33 -11.59 8.33
CA GLU A 33 17.11 -10.34 9.08
C GLU A 33 16.18 -9.38 8.32
N LEU A 34 16.27 -9.34 6.99
CA LEU A 34 15.37 -8.56 6.15
C LEU A 34 13.94 -9.09 6.21
N ILE A 35 13.77 -10.42 6.18
CA ILE A 35 12.47 -11.10 6.30
C ILE A 35 11.85 -10.82 7.68
N ASP A 36 12.63 -10.89 8.74
CA ASP A 36 12.18 -10.61 10.10
C ASP A 36 11.79 -9.13 10.26
N ALA A 37 12.63 -8.20 9.78
CA ALA A 37 12.32 -6.77 9.78
C ALA A 37 11.03 -6.47 8.98
N LYS A 38 10.81 -7.18 7.88
CA LYS A 38 9.57 -7.09 7.11
C LYS A 38 8.36 -7.57 7.91
N SER A 39 8.48 -8.70 8.59
CA SER A 39 7.44 -9.22 9.48
C SER A 39 7.09 -8.22 10.60
N GLU A 40 8.11 -7.60 11.21
CA GLU A 40 7.92 -6.53 12.21
C GLU A 40 7.13 -5.34 11.62
N VAL A 41 7.46 -4.90 10.40
CA VAL A 41 6.72 -3.83 9.69
C VAL A 41 5.25 -4.17 9.54
N LEU A 42 4.94 -5.39 9.10
CA LEU A 42 3.55 -5.86 8.92
C LEU A 42 2.75 -5.87 10.23
N GLN A 43 3.43 -6.02 11.37
CA GLN A 43 2.79 -6.01 12.69
C GLN A 43 2.57 -4.60 13.28
N THR A 44 3.13 -3.56 12.67
CA THR A 44 3.00 -2.18 13.15
C THR A 44 1.54 -1.69 13.10
N LYS A 45 1.18 -0.81 14.05
CA LYS A 45 -0.16 -0.22 14.11
C LYS A 45 -0.55 0.48 12.80
N TRP A 46 0.41 1.14 12.16
CA TRP A 46 0.18 1.93 10.93
C TRP A 46 -0.23 1.04 9.76
N VAL A 47 0.38 -0.13 9.62
CA VAL A 47 -0.02 -1.11 8.59
C VAL A 47 -1.38 -1.70 8.95
N LYS A 48 -1.57 -2.15 10.20
CA LYS A 48 -2.82 -2.76 10.65
C LYS A 48 -4.02 -1.83 10.50
N GLU A 49 -3.90 -0.55 10.86
CA GLU A 49 -4.97 0.44 10.71
C GLU A 49 -5.42 0.57 9.26
N ILE A 50 -4.49 0.58 8.30
CA ILE A 50 -4.83 0.64 6.87
C ILE A 50 -5.46 -0.69 6.44
N VAL A 51 -4.82 -1.83 6.75
CA VAL A 51 -5.29 -3.16 6.33
C VAL A 51 -6.69 -3.48 6.87
N ASN A 52 -7.00 -3.06 8.10
CA ASN A 52 -8.32 -3.29 8.70
C ASN A 52 -9.46 -2.50 8.01
N LEU A 53 -9.12 -1.48 7.21
CA LEU A 53 -10.08 -0.72 6.42
C LEU A 53 -10.28 -1.31 5.01
N GLN A 54 -9.50 -2.34 4.64
CA GLN A 54 -9.61 -2.98 3.33
C GLN A 54 -10.92 -3.76 3.23
N TRP A 55 -11.59 -3.61 2.10
CA TRP A 55 -12.85 -4.31 1.82
C TRP A 55 -12.59 -5.70 1.26
N ASP A 56 -13.61 -6.55 1.28
CA ASP A 56 -13.54 -7.93 0.77
C ASP A 56 -13.19 -8.00 -0.72
N ASP A 57 -13.50 -6.95 -1.49
CA ASP A 57 -13.13 -6.83 -2.90
C ASP A 57 -11.66 -6.45 -3.14
N GLY A 58 -10.89 -6.19 -2.07
CA GLY A 58 -9.49 -5.79 -2.10
C GLY A 58 -9.26 -4.28 -2.21
N SER A 59 -10.32 -3.49 -2.36
CA SER A 59 -10.25 -2.03 -2.42
C SER A 59 -10.33 -1.39 -1.02
N TRP A 60 -10.21 -0.07 -0.96
CA TRP A 60 -10.57 0.74 0.22
C TRP A 60 -11.81 1.61 -0.03
N GLY A 61 -12.57 1.32 -1.09
CA GLY A 61 -13.65 2.16 -1.58
C GLY A 61 -13.31 2.82 -2.92
N GLN A 62 -13.62 4.11 -3.06
CA GLN A 62 -13.29 4.85 -4.28
C GLN A 62 -11.81 4.76 -4.59
N PHE A 63 -11.46 4.74 -5.88
CA PHE A 63 -10.09 4.62 -6.31
C PHE A 63 -9.38 5.96 -6.13
N HIS A 64 -9.92 7.02 -6.72
CA HIS A 64 -9.25 8.32 -6.77
C HIS A 64 -9.48 9.18 -5.53
N SER A 65 -8.37 9.66 -4.96
CA SER A 65 -8.37 10.51 -3.76
C SER A 65 -8.98 11.90 -3.96
N MET A 66 -9.15 12.34 -5.22
CA MET A 66 -9.78 13.62 -5.57
C MET A 66 -11.29 13.52 -5.88
N SER A 67 -11.89 12.33 -5.72
CA SER A 67 -13.33 12.17 -5.87
C SER A 67 -14.07 12.97 -4.79
N GLN A 68 -14.90 13.94 -5.20
CA GLN A 68 -15.61 14.86 -4.31
C GLN A 68 -16.67 14.19 -3.43
N LEU A 69 -16.98 12.92 -3.67
CA LEU A 69 -18.07 12.17 -3.04
C LEU A 69 -17.58 10.82 -2.50
N SER A 70 -16.49 10.80 -1.73
CA SER A 70 -16.06 9.57 -1.07
C SER A 70 -16.87 9.30 0.19
N SER A 71 -17.64 8.21 0.19
CA SER A 71 -18.27 7.67 1.40
C SER A 71 -17.30 6.85 2.26
N SER A 72 -16.10 6.53 1.73
CA SER A 72 -15.08 5.81 2.48
C SER A 72 -14.10 6.77 3.16
N VAL A 73 -13.65 6.40 4.36
CA VAL A 73 -12.65 7.14 5.15
C VAL A 73 -11.29 7.20 4.45
N MET A 74 -11.06 6.31 3.49
CA MET A 74 -9.82 6.13 2.74
C MET A 74 -10.15 5.75 1.30
N THR A 75 -9.35 6.18 0.33
CA THR A 75 -9.44 5.70 -1.07
C THR A 75 -8.40 4.63 -1.33
N THR A 76 -8.62 3.81 -2.37
CA THR A 76 -7.69 2.74 -2.76
C THR A 76 -6.32 3.31 -3.15
N GLU A 77 -6.28 4.41 -3.89
CA GLU A 77 -5.02 5.09 -4.22
C GLU A 77 -4.29 5.58 -2.96
N TYR A 78 -5.00 6.22 -2.03
CA TYR A 78 -4.40 6.74 -0.80
C TYR A 78 -3.85 5.61 0.08
N ALA A 79 -4.61 4.50 0.23
CA ALA A 79 -4.17 3.32 0.94
C ALA A 79 -2.87 2.75 0.33
N LEU A 80 -2.85 2.53 -0.99
CA LEU A 80 -1.68 2.00 -1.71
C LEU A 80 -0.45 2.91 -1.51
N ARG A 81 -0.60 4.22 -1.67
CA ARG A 81 0.50 5.18 -1.44
C ARG A 81 1.03 5.08 -0.01
N ARG A 82 0.16 4.98 0.99
CA ARG A 82 0.54 4.88 2.41
C ARG A 82 1.25 3.56 2.70
N LEU A 83 0.74 2.43 2.19
CA LEU A 83 1.39 1.12 2.35
C LEU A 83 2.78 1.09 1.69
N LEU A 84 2.92 1.66 0.48
CA LEU A 84 4.22 1.82 -0.16
C LEU A 84 5.18 2.65 0.71
N ILE A 85 4.73 3.75 1.32
CA ILE A 85 5.52 4.56 2.28
C ILE A 85 5.92 3.75 3.52
N LEU A 86 5.07 2.86 4.02
CA LEU A 86 5.38 2.00 5.15
C LEU A 86 6.36 0.86 4.80
N GLY A 87 6.70 0.68 3.52
CA GLY A 87 7.64 -0.35 3.07
C GLY A 87 6.96 -1.62 2.56
N LEU A 88 5.66 -1.58 2.30
CA LEU A 88 5.00 -2.65 1.55
C LEU A 88 5.30 -2.54 0.06
N ASP A 89 5.16 -3.66 -0.63
CA ASP A 89 5.29 -3.80 -2.08
C ASP A 89 4.25 -4.79 -2.63
N LYS A 90 4.28 -5.02 -3.94
CA LYS A 90 3.31 -5.83 -4.66
C LYS A 90 3.18 -7.28 -4.19
N ASN A 91 4.17 -7.81 -3.46
CA ASN A 91 4.13 -9.17 -2.96
C ASN A 91 3.41 -9.27 -1.61
N ASP A 92 3.15 -8.14 -0.94
CA ASP A 92 2.39 -8.12 0.30
C ASP A 92 0.90 -8.28 0.02
N GLU A 93 0.26 -9.14 0.80
CA GLU A 93 -1.14 -9.54 0.64
C GLU A 93 -2.12 -8.36 0.46
N PRO A 94 -2.07 -7.28 1.26
CA PRO A 94 -3.01 -6.16 1.08
C PRO A 94 -2.88 -5.47 -0.27
N ILE A 95 -1.65 -5.33 -0.78
CA ILE A 95 -1.39 -4.71 -2.09
C ILE A 95 -1.77 -5.69 -3.20
N LYS A 96 -1.52 -6.98 -3.01
CA LYS A 96 -1.87 -8.04 -3.97
C LYS A 96 -3.39 -8.11 -4.20
N LYS A 97 -4.20 -8.05 -3.15
CA LYS A 97 -5.66 -7.95 -3.25
C LYS A 97 -6.13 -6.72 -4.03
N ALA A 98 -5.50 -5.57 -3.81
CA ALA A 98 -5.80 -4.37 -4.58
C ALA A 98 -5.38 -4.49 -6.05
N PHE A 99 -4.31 -5.23 -6.36
CA PHE A 99 -3.97 -5.57 -7.74
C PHE A 99 -5.02 -6.44 -8.40
N GLU A 100 -5.51 -7.48 -7.71
CA GLU A 100 -6.59 -8.33 -8.22
C GLU A 100 -7.88 -7.53 -8.45
N TYR A 101 -8.20 -6.59 -7.57
CA TYR A 101 -9.31 -5.65 -7.76
C TYR A 101 -9.14 -4.82 -9.05
N MET A 102 -7.97 -4.22 -9.26
CA MET A 102 -7.67 -3.45 -10.47
C MET A 102 -7.66 -4.31 -11.74
N GLU A 103 -7.17 -5.54 -11.65
CA GLU A 103 -7.16 -6.49 -12.78
C GLU A 103 -8.59 -6.83 -13.21
N LYS A 104 -9.48 -7.16 -12.27
CA LYS A 104 -10.91 -7.39 -12.55
C LYS A 104 -11.58 -6.19 -13.20
N TYR A 105 -11.23 -4.97 -12.79
CA TYR A 105 -11.70 -3.75 -13.46
C TYR A 105 -11.21 -3.67 -14.91
N LEU A 106 -9.93 -3.91 -15.16
CA LEU A 106 -9.36 -3.89 -16.51
C LEU A 106 -9.98 -4.96 -17.43
N LEU A 107 -10.34 -6.11 -16.87
CA LEU A 107 -11.06 -7.19 -17.55
C LEU A 107 -12.57 -6.92 -17.71
N ARG A 108 -13.07 -5.79 -17.20
CA ARG A 108 -14.50 -5.41 -17.19
C ARG A 108 -15.40 -6.39 -16.42
N GLU A 109 -14.83 -7.11 -15.47
CA GLU A 109 -15.55 -8.02 -14.57
C GLU A 109 -16.23 -7.26 -13.42
N LEU A 110 -15.77 -6.04 -13.14
CA LEU A 110 -16.39 -5.10 -12.20
C LEU A 110 -16.19 -3.65 -12.69
N ASP A 111 -16.98 -2.73 -12.14
CA ASP A 111 -16.80 -1.29 -12.32
C ASP A 111 -16.11 -0.66 -11.11
N LEU A 112 -15.26 0.36 -11.34
CA LEU A 112 -14.78 1.22 -10.26
C LEU A 112 -15.95 1.97 -9.61
N ARG A 113 -15.84 2.19 -8.31
CA ARG A 113 -16.84 2.93 -7.52
C ARG A 113 -16.70 4.46 -7.64
N ASP A 114 -15.79 4.91 -8.49
CA ASP A 114 -15.60 6.34 -8.77
C ASP A 114 -16.83 6.90 -9.47
N TYR A 115 -17.05 8.19 -9.27
CA TYR A 115 -18.08 8.90 -10.04
C TYR A 115 -17.78 8.76 -11.53
N LYS A 116 -18.70 8.13 -12.27
CA LYS A 116 -18.63 8.12 -13.73
C LYS A 116 -18.83 9.55 -14.19
N GLU A 117 -17.79 10.17 -14.75
CA GLU A 117 -17.93 11.47 -15.39
C GLU A 117 -19.08 11.40 -16.39
N LYS A 118 -20.06 12.30 -16.25
CA LYS A 118 -21.03 12.51 -17.31
C LYS A 118 -20.25 13.09 -18.48
N ASN A 119 -19.90 12.23 -19.43
CA ASN A 119 -19.67 12.68 -20.79
C ASN A 119 -20.99 13.32 -21.25
N THR A 120 -21.16 14.62 -21.04
CA THR A 120 -22.12 15.41 -21.81
C THR A 120 -21.60 15.40 -23.25
N ILE A 121 -21.85 14.31 -23.96
CA ILE A 121 -21.84 14.32 -25.43
C ILE A 121 -23.18 14.96 -25.80
N GLY A 122 -23.26 16.26 -25.55
CA GLY A 122 -24.14 17.14 -26.30
C GLY A 122 -23.37 17.53 -27.55
N ILE A 123 -23.57 16.79 -28.62
CA ILE A 123 -23.26 17.28 -29.97
C ILE A 123 -24.36 16.76 -30.89
N TYR A 124 -25.04 17.76 -31.47
CA TYR A 124 -26.18 17.84 -32.39
C TYR A 124 -26.48 16.62 -33.26
#